data_AF-A0AAD7JN42-F1
#
_entry.id   AF-A0AAD7JN42-F1
#
_cell.length_a   1.000
_cell.length_b   1.000
_cell.length_c   1.000
_cell.angle_alpha   90.00
_cell.angle_beta   90.00
_cell.angle_gamma   90.00
#
_symmetry.space_group_name_H-M   'P 1'
#
loop_
_entity.id
_entity.type
_entity.pdbx_description
1 polymer ?
#
loop_
_entity_poly.entity_id
_entity_poly.type
_entity_poly.pdbx_seq_one_letter_code
_entity_poly.pdbx_strand_id
1 'polypeptide(L)' 'SQRYSRLLSAKGFGYPLFHPQLCDDLPEPTRKTGTIIGDVGVVAPDGCFDPIFNILLPPGHPANRFG' A
#
# COMPACT_ATOMS: atom_id res chain seq x y z
N SER A 1 -6.78 10.57 -3.99
CA SER A 1 -5.47 10.77 -4.65
C SER A 1 -4.99 12.25 -4.71
N GLN A 2 -5.82 13.21 -5.13
CA GLN A 2 -5.37 14.59 -5.43
C GLN A 2 -4.77 15.39 -4.24
N ARG A 3 -5.30 15.23 -3.01
CA ARG A 3 -4.76 15.90 -1.82
C ARG A 3 -3.35 15.44 -1.46
N TYR A 4 -3.09 14.12 -1.50
CA TYR A 4 -1.79 13.55 -1.13
C TYR A 4 -0.69 14.00 -2.09
N SER A 5 -0.99 13.99 -3.39
CA SER A 5 -0.06 14.47 -4.43
C SER A 5 0.31 15.95 -4.24
N ARG A 6 -0.66 16.80 -3.88
CA ARG A 6 -0.39 18.22 -3.58
C ARG A 6 0.53 18.39 -2.35
N LEU A 7 0.32 17.58 -1.31
CA LEU A 7 1.15 17.62 -0.10
C LEU A 7 2.60 17.18 -0.36
N LEU A 8 2.80 16.14 -1.18
CA LEU A 8 4.14 15.71 -1.59
C LEU A 8 4.82 16.75 -2.47
N SER A 9 4.11 17.29 -3.45
CA SER A 9 4.63 18.32 -4.36
C SER A 9 5.04 19.59 -3.60
N ALA A 10 4.23 20.07 -2.64
CA ALA A 10 4.56 21.23 -1.82
C ALA A 10 5.83 21.05 -0.97
N LYS A 11 6.21 19.79 -0.68
CA LYS A 11 7.45 19.44 0.05
C LYS A 11 8.63 19.12 -0.86
N GLY A 12 8.47 19.20 -2.18
CA GLY A 12 9.51 18.81 -3.14
C GLY A 12 9.73 17.30 -3.25
N PHE A 13 8.79 16.48 -2.77
CA PHE A 13 8.89 15.00 -2.82
C PHE A 13 8.29 14.38 -4.08
N GLY A 14 7.85 15.21 -5.03
CA GLY A 14 7.29 14.75 -6.30
C GLY A 14 5.87 14.21 -6.19
N TYR A 15 5.59 13.16 -6.96
CA TYR A 15 4.29 12.50 -7.05
C TYR A 15 4.35 11.10 -6.44
N PRO A 16 3.24 10.59 -5.88
CA PRO A 16 3.23 9.25 -5.33
C PRO A 16 3.35 8.21 -6.45
N LEU A 17 4.09 7.12 -6.18
CA LEU A 17 4.28 6.02 -7.13
C LEU A 17 3.01 5.16 -7.31
N PHE A 18 2.12 5.18 -6.32
CA PHE A 18 0.87 4.43 -6.30
C PHE A 18 -0.26 5.26 -5.69
N HIS A 19 -1.51 4.82 -5.87
CA HIS A 19 -2.67 5.44 -5.26
C HIS A 19 -2.73 5.09 -3.76
N PRO A 20 -2.67 6.09 -2.86
CA PRO A 20 -2.70 5.84 -1.41
C PRO A 20 -4.08 5.44 -0.89
N GLN A 21 -5.07 5.27 -1.77
CA GLN A 21 -6.41 4.80 -1.41
C GLN A 21 -6.41 3.28 -1.38
N LEU A 22 -7.16 2.70 -0.45
CA LEU A 22 -7.40 1.26 -0.43
C LEU A 22 -8.00 0.84 -1.77
N CYS A 23 -7.33 -0.09 -2.42
CA CYS A 23 -7.85 -0.74 -3.61
C CYS A 23 -8.86 -1.81 -3.20
N ASP A 24 -9.77 -2.12 -4.11
CA ASP A 24 -10.76 -3.14 -3.86
C ASP A 24 -10.08 -4.52 -3.69
N ASP A 25 -10.75 -5.45 -3.01
CA ASP A 25 -10.30 -6.84 -2.80
C ASP A 25 -9.05 -7.06 -1.91
N LEU A 26 -8.64 -6.05 -1.12
CA LEU A 26 -7.60 -6.22 -0.11
C LEU A 26 -8.05 -7.14 1.05
N PRO A 27 -7.12 -7.90 1.68
CA PRO A 27 -7.42 -8.66 2.89
C PRO A 27 -7.99 -7.76 4.01
N GLU A 28 -8.92 -8.28 4.80
CA GLU A 28 -9.56 -7.56 5.92
C GLU A 28 -8.58 -6.80 6.85
N PRO A 29 -7.43 -7.37 7.26
CA PRO A 29 -6.45 -6.65 8.08
C PRO A 29 -5.95 -5.39 7.37
N THR A 30 -5.59 -5.53 6.10
CA THR A 30 -5.01 -4.47 5.27
C THR A 30 -6.05 -3.42 4.89
N ARG A 31 -7.33 -3.80 4.76
CA ARG A 31 -8.43 -2.84 4.59
C ARG A 31 -8.61 -1.91 5.79
N LYS A 32 -8.27 -2.36 6.99
CA LYS A 32 -8.40 -1.55 8.21
C LYS A 32 -7.20 -0.63 8.41
N THR A 33 -6.00 -1.10 8.10
CA THR A 33 -4.75 -0.36 8.37
C THR A 33 -4.24 0.43 7.18
N GLY A 34 -4.61 0.04 5.96
CA GLY A 34 -3.94 0.48 4.73
C GLY A 34 -2.55 -0.12 4.59
N THR A 35 -1.76 0.46 3.68
CA THR A 35 -0.33 0.16 3.52
C THR A 35 0.44 0.63 4.74
N ILE A 36 1.28 -0.26 5.29
CA ILE A 36 2.14 0.01 6.43
C ILE A 36 3.61 -0.18 6.05
N ILE A 37 4.51 0.33 6.90
CA ILE A 37 5.95 0.13 6.71
C ILE A 37 6.25 -1.37 6.73
N GLY A 38 7.03 -1.83 5.74
CA GLY A 38 7.40 -3.24 5.59
C GLY A 38 6.53 -4.02 4.59
N ASP A 39 5.44 -3.44 4.09
CA ASP A 39 4.64 -4.09 3.05
C ASP A 39 5.44 -4.23 1.75
N VAL A 40 5.44 -5.45 1.22
CA VAL A 40 6.01 -5.81 -0.08
C VAL A 40 4.85 -6.20 -0.99
N GLY A 41 4.78 -5.55 -2.15
CA GLY A 41 3.66 -5.70 -3.07
C GLY A 41 3.97 -5.19 -4.47
N VAL A 42 2.97 -5.26 -5.34
CA VAL A 42 3.06 -4.85 -6.74
C VAL A 42 2.19 -3.61 -6.96
N VAL A 43 2.69 -2.65 -7.73
CA VAL A 43 1.87 -1.55 -8.24
C VAL A 43 1.21 -2.02 -9.54
N ALA A 44 -0.11 -2.17 -9.51
CA ALA A 44 -0.93 -2.56 -10.65
C ALA A 44 -1.00 -1.43 -11.71
N PRO A 45 -1.36 -1.74 -12.97
CA PRO A 45 -1.38 -0.75 -14.06
C PRO A 45 -2.35 0.43 -13.82
N ASP A 46 -3.37 0.24 -13.00
CA ASP A 46 -4.32 1.27 -12.57
C ASP A 46 -3.78 2.13 -11.42
N GLY A 47 -2.53 1.91 -10.99
CA GLY A 47 -1.87 2.61 -9.90
C GLY A 47 -2.17 2.05 -8.51
N CYS A 48 -2.95 0.97 -8.39
CA CYS A 48 -3.24 0.33 -7.12
C CYS A 48 -2.04 -0.41 -6.55
N PHE A 49 -1.88 -0.42 -5.22
CA PHE A 49 -0.86 -1.21 -4.55
C PHE A 49 -1.49 -2.51 -4.02
N ASP A 50 -1.05 -3.65 -4.54
CA ASP A 50 -1.48 -4.99 -4.14
C ASP A 50 -0.41 -5.63 -3.23
N PRO A 51 -0.65 -5.70 -1.91
CA PRO A 51 0.29 -6.24 -0.92
C PRO A 51 0.32 -7.77 -0.94
N ILE A 52 1.52 -8.32 -0.93
CA ILE A 52 1.79 -9.77 -0.95
C ILE A 52 2.09 -10.28 0.46
N PHE A 53 3.00 -9.61 1.17
CA PHE A 53 3.37 -9.89 2.56
C PHE A 53 4.00 -8.66 3.22
N ASN A 54 4.17 -8.70 4.55
CA ASN A 54 4.93 -7.69 5.29
C ASN A 54 6.18 -8.33 5.90
N ILE A 55 7.36 -7.81 5.56
CA ILE A 55 8.65 -8.37 5.97
C ILE A 55 8.93 -8.24 7.48
N LEU A 56 8.20 -7.35 8.16
CA LEU A 56 8.32 -7.11 9.60
C LEU A 56 7.33 -7.95 10.43
N LEU A 57 6.41 -8.67 9.78
CA LEU A 57 5.41 -9.50 10.45
C LEU A 57 5.84 -10.98 10.46
N PRO A 58 5.38 -11.77 11.45
CA PRO A 58 5.64 -13.20 11.50
C PRO A 58 5.11 -13.93 10.26
N PRO A 59 5.72 -15.06 9.83
CA PRO A 59 5.30 -15.78 8.63
C PRO A 59 3.79 -16.09 8.57
N GLY A 60 3.18 -16.52 9.67
CA GLY A 60 1.74 -16.84 9.73
C GLY A 60 0.79 -15.65 9.94
N HIS A 61 1.25 -14.41 9.75
CA HIS A 61 0.39 -13.24 9.95
C HIS A 61 -0.68 -13.18 8.83
N PRO A 62 -1.96 -12.86 9.13
CA PRO A 62 -3.04 -12.79 8.13
C PRO A 62 -2.83 -11.82 6.96
N ALA A 63 -1.83 -10.93 7.06
CA ALA A 63 -1.45 -10.01 5.98
C ALA A 63 -0.49 -10.63 4.96
N ASN A 64 0.14 -11.77 5.29
CA ASN A 64 1.02 -12.51 4.40
C ASN A 64 0.17 -13.52 3.62
N ARG A 65 -0.24 -13.16 2.40
CA ARG A 65 -1.19 -13.96 1.61
C ARG A 65 -0.51 -15.05 0.77
N PHE A 66 0.76 -14.85 0.45
CA PHE A 66 1.51 -15.71 -0.48
C PHE A 66 2.84 -16.22 0.10
N GLY A 67 3.02 -16.14 1.42
CA GLY A 67 4.24 -16.56 2.14
C GLY A 67 3.92 -17.39 3.36
#